data_AF-A0A2A6NS81-F1
#
_entry.id   AF-A0A2A6NS81-F1
#
_cell.length_a   1.000
_cell.length_b   1.000
_cell.length_c   1.000
_cell.angle_alpha   90.00
_cell.angle_beta   90.00
_cell.angle_gamma   90.00
#
_symmetry.space_group_name_H-M   'P 1'
#
loop_
_entity.id
_entity.type
_entity.pdbx_description
1 polymer ?
#
loop_
_entity_poly.entity_id
_entity_poly.type
_entity_poly.pdbx_seq_one_letter_code
_entity_poly.pdbx_strand_id
1 'polypeptide(L)'
;MAKLNVDQYVAAVAARLAHLTQTYAIIFFASIATMFAILAYASSAGLAARFALATIVVAITVYGILAAKSALDDLKAMLDDAVDDFSGSSFGAHLKQIPMELFTGVSVVLVLAMGVTQLWAIISA
;
A
#
# COMPACT_ATOMS: atom_id res chain seq x y z
N MET A 1 20.01 5.65 18.65
CA MET A 1 18.88 6.60 18.67
C MET A 1 18.29 6.59 20.07
N ALA A 2 17.78 7.72 20.58
CA ALA A 2 17.13 7.75 21.90
C ALA A 2 15.90 6.84 21.86
N LYS A 3 15.74 5.94 22.86
CA LYS A 3 14.56 5.08 22.96
C LYS A 3 13.33 5.97 23.18
N LEU A 4 12.31 5.80 22.34
CA LEU A 4 11.00 6.41 22.54
C LEU A 4 10.41 5.89 23.86
N ASN A 5 9.73 6.75 24.61
CA ASN A 5 8.93 6.27 25.74
C ASN A 5 7.67 5.53 25.24
N VAL A 6 6.98 4.82 26.13
CA VAL A 6 5.83 3.98 25.76
C VAL A 6 4.73 4.78 25.04
N ASP A 7 4.43 5.98 25.52
CA ASP A 7 3.39 6.84 24.91
C ASP A 7 3.79 7.28 23.49
N GLN A 8 5.06 7.64 23.30
CA GLN A 8 5.60 7.99 22.00
C GLN A 8 5.62 6.80 21.03
N TYR A 9 5.93 5.60 21.52
CA TYR A 9 5.88 4.38 20.72
C TYR A 9 4.45 4.07 20.26
N VAL A 10 3.48 4.10 21.18
CA VAL A 10 2.05 3.87 20.85
C VAL A 10 1.54 4.91 19.85
N ALA A 11 1.86 6.20 20.06
CA ALA A 11 1.48 7.26 19.13
C ALA A 11 2.10 7.07 17.74
N ALA A 12 3.38 6.66 17.67
CA ALA A 12 4.06 6.40 16.42
C ALA A 12 3.45 5.19 15.67
N VAL A 13 3.15 4.08 16.37
CA VAL A 13 2.51 2.91 15.74
C VAL A 13 1.13 3.29 15.20
N ALA A 14 0.33 4.00 15.98
CA ALA A 14 -0.99 4.47 15.56
C ALA A 14 -0.91 5.37 14.33
N ALA A 15 0.04 6.30 14.29
CA ALA A 15 0.25 7.17 13.14
C ALA A 15 0.64 6.39 11.88
N ARG A 16 1.50 5.36 11.99
CA ARG A 16 1.90 4.51 10.86
C ARG A 16 0.77 3.62 10.37
N LEU A 17 -0.03 3.06 11.28
CA LEU A 17 -1.21 2.29 10.92
C LEU A 17 -2.29 3.16 10.25
N ALA A 18 -2.48 4.39 10.72
CA ALA A 18 -3.36 5.37 10.09
C ALA A 18 -2.87 5.73 8.68
N HIS A 19 -1.57 5.98 8.52
CA HIS A 19 -0.97 6.24 7.21
C HIS A 19 -1.13 5.06 6.24
N LEU A 20 -0.92 3.83 6.70
CA LEU A 20 -1.16 2.61 5.91
C LEU A 20 -2.64 2.50 5.48
N THR A 21 -3.56 2.72 6.41
CA THR A 21 -5.01 2.64 6.15
C THR A 21 -5.44 3.72 5.15
N GLN A 22 -4.95 4.95 5.31
CA GLN A 22 -5.22 6.05 4.39
C GLN A 22 -4.64 5.78 3.00
N THR A 23 -3.44 5.20 2.93
CA THR A 23 -2.82 4.79 1.66
C THR A 23 -3.70 3.78 0.94
N TYR A 24 -4.17 2.72 1.62
CA TYR A 24 -5.07 1.74 1.00
C TYR A 24 -6.41 2.36 0.59
N ALA A 25 -6.98 3.25 1.39
CA ALA A 25 -8.20 3.96 1.02
C ALA A 25 -8.02 4.78 -0.26
N ILE A 26 -6.92 5.53 -0.38
CA ILE A 26 -6.60 6.32 -1.58
C ILE A 26 -6.46 5.40 -2.79
N ILE A 27 -5.67 4.32 -2.69
CA ILE A 27 -5.48 3.36 -3.78
C ILE A 27 -6.82 2.77 -4.21
N PHE A 28 -7.65 2.35 -3.25
CA PHE A 28 -8.94 1.73 -3.51
C PHE A 28 -9.90 2.68 -4.24
N PHE A 29 -10.11 3.88 -3.70
CA PHE A 29 -11.02 4.85 -4.32
C PHE A 29 -10.51 5.36 -5.66
N ALA A 30 -9.21 5.63 -5.78
CA ALA A 30 -8.60 6.03 -7.05
C ALA A 30 -8.75 4.94 -8.10
N SER A 31 -8.53 3.67 -7.73
CA SER A 31 -8.67 2.53 -8.64
C SER A 31 -10.12 2.29 -9.06
N ILE A 32 -11.09 2.47 -8.17
CA ILE A 32 -12.51 2.38 -8.53
C ILE A 32 -12.89 3.49 -9.51
N ALA A 33 -12.47 4.73 -9.21
CA ALA A 33 -12.77 5.87 -10.06
C ALA A 33 -12.15 5.72 -11.46
N THR A 34 -10.89 5.27 -11.55
CA THR A 34 -10.26 5.00 -12.85
C THR A 34 -10.94 3.86 -13.58
N MET A 35 -11.28 2.76 -12.91
CA MET A 35 -11.99 1.65 -13.55
C MET A 35 -13.33 2.10 -14.13
N PHE A 36 -14.08 2.92 -13.39
CA PHE A 36 -15.33 3.49 -13.89
C PHE A 36 -15.09 4.37 -15.14
N ALA A 37 -14.08 5.23 -15.11
CA ALA A 37 -13.73 6.06 -16.26
C ALA A 37 -13.32 5.22 -17.49
N ILE A 38 -12.57 4.15 -17.29
CA ILE A 38 -12.17 3.22 -18.35
C ILE A 38 -13.42 2.56 -18.96
N LEU A 39 -14.28 1.97 -18.14
CA LEU A 39 -15.47 1.27 -18.61
C LEU A 39 -16.48 2.20 -19.30
N ALA A 40 -16.62 3.44 -18.82
CA ALA A 40 -17.58 4.39 -19.37
C ALA A 40 -17.08 5.09 -20.65
N TYR A 41 -15.77 5.35 -20.77
CA TYR A 41 -15.25 6.26 -21.80
C TYR A 41 -14.15 5.67 -22.69
N ALA A 42 -13.45 4.61 -22.30
CA ALA A 42 -12.30 4.14 -23.09
C ALA A 42 -12.68 3.71 -24.51
N SER A 43 -13.83 3.07 -24.70
CA SER A 43 -14.29 2.57 -26.00
C SER A 43 -14.58 3.67 -27.03
N SER A 44 -15.01 4.85 -26.58
CA SER A 44 -15.29 6.01 -27.43
C SER A 44 -14.17 7.07 -27.42
N ALA A 45 -13.19 6.92 -26.54
CA ALA A 45 -12.08 7.85 -26.39
C ALA A 45 -11.05 7.72 -27.52
N GLY A 46 -10.60 8.85 -28.05
CA GLY A 46 -9.45 8.92 -28.96
C GLY A 46 -8.13 8.51 -28.28
N LEU A 47 -7.12 8.23 -29.10
CA LEU A 47 -5.83 7.70 -28.65
C LEU A 47 -5.17 8.53 -27.52
N ALA A 48 -5.18 9.86 -27.64
CA ALA A 48 -4.59 10.76 -26.63
C ALA A 48 -5.27 10.64 -25.26
N ALA A 49 -6.59 10.48 -25.22
CA ALA A 49 -7.35 10.33 -23.97
C ALA A 49 -7.10 8.96 -23.32
N ARG A 50 -6.98 7.89 -24.13
CA ARG A 50 -6.59 6.55 -23.64
C ARG A 50 -5.18 6.56 -23.03
N PHE A 51 -4.23 7.28 -23.64
CA PHE A 51 -2.88 7.48 -23.06
C PHE A 51 -2.90 8.28 -21.76
N ALA A 52 -3.74 9.31 -21.65
CA ALA A 52 -3.91 10.05 -20.41
C ALA A 52 -4.45 9.16 -19.28
N LEU A 53 -5.48 8.34 -19.57
CA LEU A 53 -6.00 7.34 -18.62
C LEU A 53 -4.93 6.34 -18.20
N ALA A 54 -4.16 5.80 -19.16
CA ALA A 54 -3.07 4.86 -18.85
C ALA A 54 -2.01 5.49 -17.95
N THR A 55 -1.65 6.76 -18.18
CA THR A 55 -0.71 7.50 -17.32
C THR A 55 -1.23 7.63 -15.89
N ILE A 56 -2.52 7.92 -15.71
CA ILE A 56 -3.14 8.01 -14.38
C ILE A 56 -3.08 6.65 -13.66
N VAL A 57 -3.40 5.55 -14.37
CA VAL A 57 -3.32 4.19 -13.81
C VAL A 57 -1.90 3.87 -13.35
N VAL A 58 -0.88 4.20 -14.16
CA VAL A 58 0.53 4.01 -13.79
C VAL A 58 0.88 4.83 -12.54
N ALA A 59 0.48 6.11 -12.49
CA ALA A 59 0.76 6.98 -11.35
C ALA A 59 0.13 6.44 -10.05
N ILE A 60 -1.13 6.00 -10.08
CA ILE A 60 -1.82 5.40 -8.93
C ILE A 60 -1.12 4.11 -8.49
N THR A 61 -0.72 3.27 -9.45
CA THR A 61 -0.05 2.00 -9.17
C THR A 61 1.31 2.24 -8.49
N VAL A 62 2.12 3.14 -9.05
CA VAL A 62 3.44 3.50 -8.48
C VAL A 62 3.28 4.12 -7.10
N TYR A 63 2.36 5.08 -6.94
CA TYR A 63 2.05 5.66 -5.64
C TYR A 63 1.65 4.57 -4.64
N GLY A 64 0.76 3.67 -5.03
CA GLY A 64 0.24 2.64 -4.15
C GLY A 64 1.32 1.67 -3.67
N ILE A 65 2.22 1.25 -4.58
CA ILE A 65 3.36 0.40 -4.23
C ILE A 65 4.30 1.11 -3.26
N LEU A 66 4.72 2.34 -3.60
CA LEU A 66 5.73 3.05 -2.81
C LEU A 66 5.22 3.47 -1.44
N ALA A 67 3.99 4.00 -1.37
CA ALA A 67 3.40 4.46 -0.12
C ALA A 67 3.06 3.28 0.81
N ALA A 68 2.52 2.18 0.28
CA ALA A 68 2.20 1.01 1.10
C ALA A 68 3.48 0.33 1.60
N LYS A 69 4.49 0.17 0.74
CA LYS A 69 5.79 -0.39 1.14
C LYS A 69 6.46 0.45 2.23
N SER A 70 6.50 1.77 2.06
CA SER A 70 7.08 2.68 3.06
C SER A 70 6.40 2.53 4.43
N ALA A 71 5.07 2.52 4.47
CA ALA A 71 4.32 2.34 5.70
C ALA A 71 4.54 0.97 6.36
N LEU A 72 4.66 -0.10 5.56
CA LEU A 72 4.92 -1.46 6.06
C LEU A 72 6.36 -1.65 6.53
N ASP A 73 7.34 -1.04 5.86
CA ASP A 73 8.75 -1.06 6.27
C ASP A 73 8.93 -0.34 7.61
N ASP A 74 8.26 0.81 7.79
CA ASP A 74 8.25 1.53 9.07
C ASP A 74 7.62 0.66 10.18
N LEU A 75 6.48 0.01 9.91
CA LEU A 75 5.86 -0.90 10.87
C LEU A 75 6.74 -2.11 11.20
N LYS A 76 7.48 -2.63 10.22
CA LYS A 76 8.44 -3.72 10.45
C LYS A 76 9.59 -3.27 11.35
N ALA A 77 10.17 -2.09 11.10
CA ALA A 77 11.23 -1.56 11.95
C ALA A 77 10.74 -1.36 13.40
N MET A 78 9.51 -0.85 13.58
CA MET A 78 8.91 -0.71 14.91
C MET A 78 8.61 -2.05 15.59
N LEU A 79 8.25 -3.08 14.81
CA LEU A 79 8.04 -4.44 15.30
C LEU A 79 9.35 -5.06 15.78
N ASP A 80 10.42 -4.93 14.99
CA ASP A 80 11.74 -5.46 15.31
C ASP A 80 12.28 -4.81 16.61
N ASP A 81 12.15 -3.49 16.75
CA ASP A 81 12.52 -2.76 17.97
C ASP A 81 11.74 -3.26 19.22
N ALA A 82 10.44 -3.54 19.08
CA ALA A 82 9.62 -4.05 20.19
C ALA A 82 9.91 -5.51 20.52
N VAL A 83 10.20 -6.33 19.51
CA VAL A 83 10.56 -7.73 19.69
C VAL A 83 11.83 -7.86 20.53
N ASP A 84 12.81 -7.00 20.33
CA ASP A 84 14.05 -6.99 21.12
C ASP A 84 13.78 -6.63 22.59
N ASP A 85 12.94 -5.62 22.84
CA ASP A 85 12.59 -5.17 24.19
C ASP A 85 11.68 -6.15 24.94
N PHE A 86 10.84 -6.91 24.23
CA PHE A 86 9.90 -7.90 24.80
C PHE A 86 10.33 -9.36 24.60
N SER A 87 11.58 -9.60 24.21
CA SER A 87 12.12 -10.91 23.79
C SER A 87 11.97 -12.04 24.80
N GLY A 88 11.81 -11.73 26.09
CA GLY A 88 11.56 -12.70 27.18
C GLY A 88 10.08 -13.00 27.47
N SER A 89 9.13 -12.36 26.76
CA SER A 89 7.69 -12.47 27.01
C SER A 89 6.98 -13.31 25.93
N SER A 90 5.84 -13.90 26.29
CA SER A 90 4.95 -14.58 25.33
C SER A 90 4.44 -13.62 24.23
N PHE A 91 4.35 -12.33 24.53
CA PHE A 91 3.97 -11.28 23.59
C PHE A 91 5.04 -11.07 22.51
N GLY A 92 6.31 -10.94 22.89
CA GLY A 92 7.43 -10.84 21.94
C GLY A 92 7.56 -12.08 21.05
N ALA A 93 7.26 -13.26 21.58
CA ALA A 93 7.23 -14.50 20.79
C ALA A 93 6.13 -14.51 19.72
N HIS A 94 4.97 -13.90 19.99
CA HIS A 94 3.89 -13.75 19.01
C HIS A 94 4.24 -12.71 17.93
N LEU A 95 4.86 -11.60 18.33
CA LEU A 95 5.28 -10.54 17.41
C LEU A 95 6.32 -11.03 16.38
N LYS A 96 7.26 -11.90 16.80
CA LYS A 96 8.25 -12.53 15.90
C LYS A 96 7.64 -13.38 14.78
N GLN A 97 6.41 -13.86 14.95
CA GLN A 97 5.77 -14.75 13.98
C GLN A 97 5.09 -13.99 12.84
N ILE A 98 4.96 -12.66 12.93
CA ILE A 98 4.27 -11.87 11.91
C ILE A 98 5.15 -11.83 10.64
N PRO A 99 4.74 -12.44 9.52
CA PRO A 99 5.55 -12.47 8.30
C PRO A 99 5.40 -11.17 7.52
N MET A 100 5.96 -10.07 8.04
CA MET A 100 5.84 -8.73 7.45
C MET A 100 6.31 -8.67 5.99
N GLU A 101 7.35 -9.41 5.62
CA GLU A 101 7.84 -9.47 4.25
C GLU A 101 6.82 -10.09 3.28
N LEU A 102 6.11 -11.13 3.73
CA LEU A 102 5.05 -11.75 2.95
C LEU A 102 3.88 -10.78 2.77
N PHE A 103 3.49 -10.09 3.85
CA PHE A 103 2.43 -9.07 3.77
C PHE A 103 2.80 -7.95 2.79
N THR A 104 4.02 -7.41 2.87
CA THR A 104 4.51 -6.39 1.94
C THR A 104 4.54 -6.91 0.50
N GLY A 105 5.05 -8.12 0.29
CA GLY A 105 5.09 -8.74 -1.04
C GLY A 105 3.70 -8.93 -1.64
N VAL A 106 2.75 -9.47 -0.86
CA VAL A 106 1.36 -9.67 -1.30
C VAL A 106 0.70 -8.32 -1.62
N SER A 107 0.88 -7.31 -0.77
CA SER A 107 0.31 -5.97 -1.03
C SER A 107 0.82 -5.36 -2.33
N VAL A 108 2.13 -5.45 -2.60
CA VAL A 108 2.72 -4.95 -3.85
C VAL A 108 2.15 -5.71 -5.06
N VAL A 109 2.06 -7.04 -4.97
CA VAL A 109 1.51 -7.87 -6.06
C VAL A 109 0.05 -7.53 -6.34
N LEU A 110 -0.77 -7.31 -5.31
CA LEU A 110 -2.18 -6.95 -5.48
C LEU A 110 -2.35 -5.58 -6.15
N VAL A 111 -1.61 -4.57 -5.70
CA VAL A 111 -1.65 -3.23 -6.32
C VAL A 111 -1.17 -3.29 -7.78
N LEU A 112 -0.12 -4.06 -8.05
CA LEU A 112 0.40 -4.24 -9.40
C LEU A 112 -0.60 -4.98 -10.30
N ALA A 113 -1.25 -6.03 -9.80
CA ALA A 113 -2.28 -6.76 -10.53
C ALA A 113 -3.46 -5.86 -10.89
N MET A 114 -3.89 -4.98 -9.99
CA MET A 114 -4.93 -3.98 -10.27
C MET A 114 -4.51 -3.05 -11.40
N GLY A 115 -3.31 -2.46 -11.32
CA GLY A 115 -2.79 -1.55 -12.34
C GLY A 115 -2.67 -2.21 -13.72
N VAL A 116 -2.10 -3.42 -13.78
CA VAL A 116 -1.96 -4.20 -15.03
C VAL A 116 -3.33 -4.53 -15.63
N THR A 117 -4.30 -4.91 -14.80
CA THR A 117 -5.66 -5.22 -15.28
C THR A 117 -6.35 -3.98 -15.86
N GLN A 118 -6.19 -2.82 -15.24
CA GLN A 118 -6.73 -1.56 -15.75
C GLN A 118 -6.05 -1.12 -17.05
N LEU A 119 -4.73 -1.26 -17.15
CA LEU A 119 -4.00 -0.99 -18.40
C LEU A 119 -4.45 -1.92 -19.52
N TRP A 120 -4.63 -3.21 -19.22
CA TRP A 120 -5.16 -4.17 -20.17
C TRP A 120 -6.57 -3.77 -20.64
N ALA A 121 -7.45 -3.38 -19.72
CA ALA A 121 -8.80 -2.91 -20.05
C ALA A 121 -8.80 -1.68 -20.99
N ILE A 122 -7.86 -0.74 -20.82
CA ILE A 122 -7.70 0.42 -21.72
C ILE A 122 -7.26 -0.02 -23.12
N ILE A 123 -6.33 -0.98 -23.22
CA ILE A 123 -5.80 -1.47 -24.51
C ILE A 123 -6.84 -2.30 -25.25
N SER A 124 -7.68 -3.05 -24.52
CA SER A 124 -8.73 -3.90 -25.09
C SER A 124 -10.04 -3.18 -25.43
N ALA A 125 -10.22 -1.94 -24.96
CA ALA A 125 -11.40 -1.11 -25.23
C ALA A 125 -11.33 -0.45 -26.62
#